data_AF-A0A7C5VFF3-F1
#
_entry.id   AF-A0A7C5VFF3-F1
#
_cell.length_a   1.000
_cell.length_b   1.000
_cell.length_c   1.000
_cell.angle_alpha   90.00
_cell.angle_beta   90.00
_cell.angle_gamma   90.00
#
_symmetry.space_group_name_H-M   'P 1'
#
loop_
_entity.id
_entity.type
_entity.pdbx_description
1 polymer ?
#
loop_
_entity_poly.entity_id
_entity_poly.type
_entity_poly.pdbx_seq_one_letter_code
_entity_poly.pdbx_strand_id
1 'polypeptide(L)'
;MNLTPAEIVRELSKHIVGQEAAKKAVAVALRNRYRRKKLPPEIAREVTPKNILMIGPTGVGKTEIARRLARLARAPFVKVEATKFTEVGYVGRDVDSIVRDLAEASYQLVLEEMKKKVEEKALAFAEEELATLLRASVAEVRSGRLDGLSVEIQVEEEVSLPFMGVLGG
;
A
#
# COMPACT_ATOMS: atom_id res chain seq x y z
N MET A 1 -2.69 -14.91 -0.58
CA MET A 1 -1.26 -15.22 -0.75
C MET A 1 -1.02 -16.67 -0.36
N ASN A 2 -0.49 -17.50 -1.28
CA ASN A 2 -0.34 -18.95 -1.04
C ASN A 2 1.08 -19.37 -0.65
N LEU A 3 1.98 -18.41 -0.38
CA LEU A 3 3.38 -18.68 -0.05
C LEU A 3 3.52 -19.53 1.21
N THR A 4 4.44 -20.48 1.15
CA THR A 4 4.92 -21.25 2.29
C THR A 4 5.90 -20.41 3.12
N PRO A 5 6.13 -20.75 4.40
CA PRO A 5 7.13 -20.06 5.21
C PRO A 5 8.53 -20.05 4.58
N ALA A 6 8.94 -21.14 3.93
CA ALA A 6 10.24 -21.22 3.26
C ALA A 6 10.36 -20.23 2.10
N GLU A 7 9.30 -20.05 1.31
CA GLU A 7 9.27 -19.08 0.21
C GLU A 7 9.29 -17.64 0.73
N ILE A 8 8.60 -17.35 1.83
CA ILE A 8 8.64 -16.03 2.47
C ILE A 8 10.07 -15.73 2.94
N VAL A 9 10.74 -16.67 3.62
CA VAL A 9 12.13 -16.51 4.04
C VAL A 9 13.05 -16.27 2.84
N ARG A 10 12.89 -17.05 1.76
CA ARG A 10 13.66 -16.88 0.53
C ARG A 10 13.49 -15.49 -0.09
N GLU A 11 12.25 -14.99 -0.11
CA GLU A 11 11.97 -13.66 -0.65
C GLU A 11 12.56 -12.55 0.23
N LEU A 12 12.47 -12.68 1.56
CA LEU A 12 13.11 -11.75 2.48
C LEU A 12 14.65 -11.77 2.36
N SER A 13 15.24 -12.94 2.10
CA SER A 13 16.69 -13.09 1.93
C SER A 13 17.26 -12.39 0.70
N LYS A 14 16.43 -12.02 -0.29
CA LYS A 14 16.88 -11.20 -1.44
C LYS A 14 17.23 -9.76 -1.05
N HIS A 15 16.69 -9.29 0.08
CA HIS A 15 16.84 -7.90 0.53
C HIS A 15 17.55 -7.78 1.88
N ILE A 16 17.56 -8.83 2.68
CA ILE A 16 18.01 -8.79 4.07
C ILE A 16 19.03 -9.91 4.28
N VAL A 17 20.27 -9.52 4.55
CA VAL A 17 21.37 -10.46 4.79
C VAL A 17 21.34 -10.92 6.26
N GLY A 18 21.46 -12.22 6.51
CA GLY A 18 21.42 -12.81 7.86
C GLY A 18 20.02 -12.74 8.51
N GLN A 19 19.95 -12.66 9.85
CA GLN A 19 18.70 -12.55 10.63
C GLN A 19 17.71 -13.72 10.43
N GLU A 20 18.22 -14.94 10.23
CA GLU A 20 17.40 -16.11 9.87
C GLU A 20 16.30 -16.42 10.88
N ALA A 21 16.54 -16.25 12.18
CA ALA A 21 15.53 -16.44 13.21
C ALA A 21 14.37 -15.44 13.05
N ALA A 22 14.66 -14.16 12.80
CA ALA A 22 13.66 -13.13 12.60
C ALA A 22 12.85 -13.37 11.31
N LYS A 23 13.51 -13.74 10.20
CA LYS A 23 12.85 -14.11 8.94
C LYS A 23 11.89 -15.29 9.13
N LYS A 24 12.32 -16.34 9.83
CA LYS A 24 11.47 -17.51 10.12
C LYS A 24 10.27 -17.12 10.99
N ALA A 25 10.47 -16.32 12.04
CA ALA A 25 9.40 -15.87 12.93
C ALA A 25 8.32 -15.09 12.17
N VAL A 26 8.71 -14.12 11.33
CA VAL A 26 7.74 -13.33 10.54
C VAL A 26 7.05 -14.17 9.47
N ALA A 27 7.75 -15.13 8.85
CA ALA A 27 7.18 -16.03 7.86
C ALA A 27 6.10 -16.93 8.45
N VAL A 28 6.33 -17.46 9.67
CA VAL A 28 5.34 -18.25 10.40
C VAL A 28 4.14 -17.40 10.79
N ALA A 29 4.35 -16.17 11.30
CA ALA A 29 3.25 -15.28 11.66
C ALA A 29 2.36 -14.95 10.45
N LEU A 30 2.96 -14.64 9.29
CA LEU A 30 2.22 -14.38 8.05
C LEU A 30 1.45 -15.63 7.58
N ARG A 31 2.08 -16.81 7.64
CA ARG A 31 1.41 -18.08 7.28
C ARG A 31 0.26 -18.40 8.22
N ASN A 32 0.40 -18.11 9.51
CA ASN A 32 -0.68 -18.30 10.48
C ASN A 32 -1.87 -17.40 10.17
N ARG A 33 -1.65 -16.16 9.70
CA ARG A 33 -2.74 -15.29 9.23
C ARG A 33 -3.50 -15.91 8.06
N TYR A 34 -2.79 -16.55 7.12
CA TYR A 34 -3.43 -17.28 6.01
C TYR A 34 -4.20 -18.51 6.49
N ARG A 35 -3.62 -19.31 7.40
CA ARG A 35 -4.29 -20.47 7.99
C ARG A 35 -5.58 -20.06 8.71
N ARG A 36 -5.55 -18.96 9.47
CA ARG A 36 -6.73 -18.43 10.16
C ARG A 36 -7.87 -18.10 9.19
N LYS A 37 -7.57 -17.56 8.00
CA LYS A 37 -8.58 -17.26 6.97
C LYS A 37 -9.27 -18.52 6.40
N LYS A 38 -8.71 -19.71 6.62
CA LYS A 38 -9.29 -20.99 6.18
C LYS A 38 -10.10 -21.69 7.28
N LEU A 39 -10.08 -21.18 8.50
CA LEU A 39 -10.84 -21.77 9.60
C LEU A 39 -12.32 -21.37 9.48
N PRO A 40 -13.24 -22.19 10.02
CA PRO A 40 -14.63 -21.79 10.23
C PRO A 40 -14.72 -20.46 10.99
N PRO A 41 -15.70 -19.58 10.70
CA PRO A 41 -15.78 -18.25 11.29
C PRO A 41 -15.77 -18.22 12.82
N GLU A 42 -16.41 -19.20 13.45
CA GLU A 42 -16.48 -19.34 14.91
C GLU A 42 -15.10 -19.54 15.53
N ILE A 43 -14.35 -20.52 15.02
CA ILE A 43 -12.98 -20.81 15.46
C ILE A 43 -12.02 -19.67 15.08
N ALA A 44 -12.20 -19.06 13.90
CA ALA A 44 -11.31 -18.00 13.42
C ALA A 44 -11.32 -16.75 14.32
N ARG A 45 -12.45 -16.48 15.00
CA ARG A 45 -12.60 -15.35 15.95
C ARG A 45 -11.78 -15.56 17.23
N GLU A 46 -11.64 -16.81 17.68
CA GLU A 46 -10.86 -17.16 18.87
C GLU A 46 -9.35 -17.13 18.63
N VAL A 47 -8.92 -17.24 17.36
CA VAL A 47 -7.50 -17.22 17.01
C VAL A 47 -7.01 -15.77 16.88
N THR A 48 -6.24 -15.33 17.89
CA THR A 48 -5.59 -14.03 17.90
C THR A 48 -4.33 -13.99 17.03
N PRO A 49 -4.00 -12.83 16.41
CA PRO A 49 -2.75 -12.65 15.69
C PRO A 49 -1.52 -12.89 16.61
N LYS A 50 -0.48 -13.52 16.06
CA LYS A 50 0.81 -13.67 16.75
C LYS A 50 1.65 -12.42 16.49
N ASN A 51 1.58 -11.47 17.42
CA ASN A 51 2.42 -10.27 17.41
C ASN A 51 3.89 -10.63 17.61
N ILE A 52 4.80 -9.80 17.08
CA ILE A 52 6.23 -10.08 17.05
C ILE A 52 6.97 -8.95 17.74
N LEU A 53 7.81 -9.29 18.71
CA LEU A 53 8.79 -8.40 19.32
C LEU A 53 10.17 -8.71 18.73
N MET A 54 10.80 -7.73 18.09
CA MET A 54 12.16 -7.87 17.56
C MET A 54 13.15 -7.16 18.47
N ILE A 55 14.10 -7.92 19.04
CA ILE A 55 15.13 -7.41 19.95
C ILE A 55 16.48 -7.44 19.23
N GLY A 56 17.22 -6.33 19.28
CA GLY A 56 18.56 -6.22 18.70
C GLY A 56 19.02 -4.77 18.52
N PRO A 57 20.29 -4.52 18.16
CA PRO A 57 20.82 -3.16 18.00
C PRO A 57 20.22 -2.44 16.78
N THR A 58 20.41 -1.13 16.69
CA THR A 58 19.99 -0.35 15.51
C THR A 58 20.75 -0.80 14.26
N GLY A 59 20.20 -0.55 13.06
CA GLY A 59 20.87 -0.88 11.79
C GLY A 59 20.84 -2.35 11.35
N VAL A 60 20.47 -3.31 12.20
CA VAL A 60 20.48 -4.76 11.84
C VAL A 60 19.32 -5.24 10.95
N GLY A 61 18.46 -4.32 10.48
CA GLY A 61 17.38 -4.66 9.55
C GLY A 61 16.00 -4.98 10.15
N LYS A 62 15.76 -4.74 11.46
CA LYS A 62 14.44 -4.98 12.10
C LYS A 62 13.28 -4.33 11.34
N THR A 63 13.40 -3.03 11.06
CA THR A 63 12.40 -2.26 10.32
C THR A 63 12.28 -2.72 8.86
N GLU A 64 13.39 -3.11 8.24
CA GLU A 64 13.41 -3.57 6.84
C GLU A 64 12.72 -4.93 6.70
N ILE A 65 12.87 -5.85 7.66
CA ILE A 65 12.11 -7.10 7.71
C ILE A 65 10.61 -6.81 7.69
N ALA A 66 10.13 -5.94 8.59
CA ALA A 66 8.71 -5.60 8.67
C ALA A 66 8.20 -4.92 7.39
N ARG A 67 8.96 -3.96 6.86
CA ARG A 67 8.63 -3.23 5.61
C ARG A 67 8.56 -4.18 4.40
N ARG A 68 9.54 -5.07 4.24
CA ARG A 68 9.59 -6.05 3.14
C ARG A 68 8.49 -7.08 3.25
N LEU A 69 8.21 -7.56 4.47
CA LEU A 69 7.10 -8.47 4.72
C LEU A 69 5.75 -7.87 4.32
N ALA A 70 5.51 -6.59 4.63
CA ALA A 70 4.28 -5.91 4.26
C ALA A 70 4.15 -5.74 2.74
N ARG A 71 5.23 -5.34 2.06
CA ARG A 71 5.27 -5.27 0.58
C ARG A 71 4.99 -6.63 -0.05
N LEU A 72 5.64 -7.68 0.46
CA LEU A 72 5.44 -9.04 0.01
C LEU A 72 3.97 -9.47 0.17
N ALA A 73 3.38 -9.17 1.32
CA ALA A 73 1.99 -9.50 1.63
C ALA A 73 0.96 -8.58 0.94
N ARG A 74 1.41 -7.54 0.20
CA ARG A 74 0.57 -6.43 -0.30
C ARG A 74 -0.35 -5.87 0.79
N ALA A 75 0.24 -5.63 1.96
CA ALA A 75 -0.47 -5.14 3.14
C ALA A 75 -0.10 -3.69 3.43
N PRO A 76 -1.05 -2.86 3.92
CA PRO A 76 -0.73 -1.53 4.39
C PRO A 76 0.26 -1.58 5.55
N PHE A 77 1.15 -0.59 5.63
CA PHE A 77 2.25 -0.56 6.59
C PHE A 77 2.52 0.86 7.07
N VAL A 78 2.62 1.02 8.39
CA VAL A 78 2.99 2.28 9.04
C VAL A 78 4.14 2.05 10.01
N LYS A 79 5.08 3.01 10.06
CA LYS A 79 6.19 3.02 11.02
C LYS A 79 5.91 4.11 12.04
N VAL A 80 5.75 3.72 13.30
CA VAL A 80 5.51 4.66 14.40
C VAL A 80 6.57 4.50 15.47
N GLU A 81 6.96 5.60 16.10
CA GLU A 81 7.90 5.64 17.23
C GLU A 81 7.10 5.76 18.53
N ALA A 82 7.28 4.79 19.44
CA ALA A 82 6.47 4.70 20.66
C ALA A 82 6.67 5.90 21.62
N THR A 83 7.86 6.50 21.62
CA THR A 83 8.18 7.65 22.48
C THR A 83 7.34 8.88 22.16
N LYS A 84 6.80 8.99 20.94
CA LYS A 84 5.91 10.09 20.51
C LYS A 84 4.60 10.16 21.30
N PHE A 85 4.23 9.08 21.99
CA PHE A 85 2.99 9.02 22.79
C PHE A 85 3.25 9.16 24.30
N THR A 86 4.52 9.26 24.71
CA THR A 86 4.92 9.40 26.13
C THR A 86 5.57 10.73 26.45
N GLU A 87 6.04 11.46 25.44
CA GLU A 87 6.81 12.69 25.59
C GLU A 87 5.86 13.90 25.71
N VAL A 88 5.52 14.23 26.98
CA VAL A 88 4.97 15.49 27.52
C VAL A 88 3.71 16.04 26.84
N GLY A 89 2.62 16.09 27.61
CA GLY A 89 1.29 16.51 27.14
C GLY A 89 1.24 17.80 26.32
N TYR A 90 0.68 17.68 25.11
CA TYR A 90 -0.26 18.63 24.51
C TYR A 90 -0.91 17.97 23.29
N VAL A 91 -2.20 17.62 23.40
CA VAL A 91 -3.29 17.59 22.39
C VAL A 91 -3.03 17.10 20.93
N GLY A 92 -1.88 16.53 20.57
CA GLY A 92 -1.47 16.41 19.15
C GLY A 92 -1.51 15.01 18.52
N ARG A 93 -1.18 13.94 19.24
CA ARG A 93 -1.18 12.58 18.66
C ARG A 93 -1.75 11.55 19.62
N ASP A 94 -3.01 11.23 19.37
CA ASP A 94 -3.71 10.11 19.97
C ASP A 94 -3.15 8.77 19.43
N VAL A 95 -3.18 7.71 20.24
CA VAL A 95 -2.84 6.34 19.81
C VAL A 95 -3.72 5.88 18.64
N ASP A 96 -4.94 6.42 18.56
CA ASP A 96 -5.87 6.19 17.44
C ASP A 96 -5.32 6.73 16.11
N SER A 97 -4.37 7.67 16.13
CA SER A 97 -3.69 8.12 14.90
C SER A 97 -2.96 6.99 14.19
N ILE A 98 -2.46 5.97 14.92
CA ILE A 98 -1.78 4.81 14.32
C ILE A 98 -2.74 4.06 13.39
N VAL A 99 -3.98 3.89 13.82
CA VAL A 99 -5.01 3.17 13.04
C VAL A 99 -5.48 4.04 11.88
N ARG A 100 -5.63 5.35 12.08
CA ARG A 100 -5.96 6.30 11.00
C ARG A 100 -4.89 6.31 9.90
N ASP A 101 -3.62 6.42 10.28
CA ASP A 101 -2.49 6.37 9.34
C ASP A 101 -2.46 5.04 8.57
N LEU A 102 -2.79 3.92 9.23
CA LEU A 102 -2.85 2.61 8.60
C LEU A 102 -4.04 2.48 7.63
N ALA A 103 -5.19 3.07 7.97
CA ALA A 103 -6.36 3.12 7.10
C ALA A 103 -6.08 3.95 5.85
N GLU A 104 -5.42 5.11 6.00
CA GLU A 104 -4.99 5.94 4.88
C GLU A 104 -4.00 5.18 3.98
N ALA A 105 -2.99 4.52 4.56
CA ALA A 105 -2.06 3.70 3.79
C ALA A 105 -2.78 2.54 3.04
N SER A 106 -3.86 2.00 3.60
CA SER A 106 -4.69 0.99 2.93
C SER A 106 -5.49 1.58 1.79
N TYR A 107 -6.05 2.78 1.96
CA TYR A 107 -6.78 3.47 0.91
C TYR A 107 -5.87 3.76 -0.28
N GLN A 108 -4.69 4.34 -0.05
CA GLN A 108 -3.72 4.62 -1.11
C GLN A 108 -3.30 3.35 -1.86
N LEU A 109 -3.05 2.25 -1.14
CA LEU A 109 -2.71 0.96 -1.75
C LEU A 109 -3.80 0.46 -2.69
N VAL A 110 -5.07 0.56 -2.30
CA VAL A 110 -6.21 0.15 -3.12
C VAL A 110 -6.41 1.12 -4.29
N LEU A 111 -6.28 2.43 -4.05
CA LEU A 111 -6.41 3.46 -5.08
C LEU A 111 -5.40 3.23 -6.21
N GLU A 112 -4.13 2.99 -5.87
CA GLU A 112 -3.08 2.65 -6.85
C GLU A 112 -3.41 1.36 -7.62
N GLU A 113 -3.93 0.33 -6.93
CA GLU A 113 -4.32 -0.92 -7.59
C GLU A 113 -5.48 -0.70 -8.58
N MET A 114 -6.48 0.10 -8.20
CA MET A 114 -7.62 0.39 -9.05
C MET A 114 -7.25 1.28 -10.23
N LYS A 115 -6.39 2.30 -10.02
CA LYS A 115 -5.86 3.15 -11.11
C LYS A 115 -5.18 2.31 -12.18
N LYS A 116 -4.30 1.38 -11.80
CA LYS A 116 -3.62 0.48 -12.74
C LYS A 116 -4.58 -0.42 -13.53
N LYS A 117 -5.73 -0.81 -12.94
CA LYS A 117 -6.72 -1.64 -13.64
C LYS A 117 -7.47 -0.89 -14.73
N VAL A 118 -7.57 0.44 -14.63
CA VAL A 118 -8.30 1.29 -15.60
C VAL A 118 -7.37 2.08 -16.50
N GLU A 119 -6.07 2.08 -16.24
CA GLU A 119 -5.05 2.87 -16.95
C GLU A 119 -5.11 2.72 -18.48
N GLU A 120 -5.14 1.48 -18.98
CA GLU A 120 -5.19 1.22 -20.43
C GLU A 120 -6.48 1.76 -21.08
N LYS A 121 -7.63 1.58 -20.42
CA LYS A 121 -8.92 2.07 -20.92
C LYS A 121 -9.00 3.59 -20.85
N ALA A 122 -8.50 4.17 -19.76
CA ALA A 122 -8.44 5.61 -19.57
C ALA A 122 -7.54 6.27 -20.61
N LEU A 123 -6.40 5.65 -20.93
CA LEU A 123 -5.49 6.12 -21.97
C LEU A 123 -6.17 6.07 -23.35
N ALA A 124 -6.81 4.95 -23.71
CA ALA A 124 -7.52 4.84 -24.98
C ALA A 124 -8.64 5.88 -25.11
N PHE A 125 -9.42 6.09 -24.04
CA PHE A 125 -10.46 7.12 -24.02
C PHE A 125 -9.88 8.53 -24.16
N ALA A 126 -8.79 8.83 -23.44
CA ALA A 126 -8.11 10.12 -23.55
C ALA A 126 -7.54 10.37 -24.95
N GLU A 127 -6.98 9.34 -25.60
CA GLU A 127 -6.49 9.44 -26.98
C GLU A 127 -7.62 9.70 -27.99
N GLU A 128 -8.77 9.05 -27.82
CA GLU A 128 -9.97 9.26 -28.66
C GLU A 128 -10.56 10.67 -28.45
N GLU A 129 -10.62 11.13 -27.21
CA GLU A 129 -11.09 12.47 -26.85
C GLU A 129 -10.15 13.54 -27.42
N LEU A 130 -8.84 13.39 -27.25
CA LEU A 130 -7.83 14.27 -27.84
C LEU A 130 -7.92 14.30 -29.36
N ALA A 131 -8.05 13.14 -30.01
CA ALA A 131 -8.21 13.06 -31.46
C ALA A 131 -9.45 13.83 -31.94
N THR A 132 -10.55 13.73 -31.21
CA THR A 132 -11.79 14.45 -31.50
C THR A 132 -11.61 15.96 -31.36
N LEU A 133 -11.02 16.43 -30.26
CA LEU A 133 -10.78 17.85 -29.99
C LEU A 133 -9.81 18.47 -31.00
N LEU A 134 -8.76 17.75 -31.36
CA LEU A 134 -7.75 18.17 -32.35
C LEU A 134 -8.20 17.97 -33.79
N ARG A 135 -9.39 17.39 -34.02
CA ARG A 135 -9.91 17.01 -35.34
C ARG A 135 -8.92 16.16 -36.13
N ALA A 136 -8.22 15.27 -35.44
CA ALA A 136 -7.16 14.41 -35.97
C ALA A 136 -7.52 12.94 -35.78
N SER A 137 -6.69 12.04 -36.33
CA SER A 137 -6.81 10.61 -36.06
C SER A 137 -6.06 10.21 -34.78
N VAL A 138 -6.51 9.13 -34.13
CA VAL A 138 -5.82 8.53 -32.96
C VAL A 138 -4.37 8.16 -33.30
N ALA A 139 -4.10 7.75 -34.54
CA ALA A 139 -2.75 7.44 -35.00
C ALA A 139 -1.84 8.68 -35.03
N GLU A 140 -2.38 9.86 -35.30
CA GLU A 140 -1.63 11.12 -35.29
C GLU A 140 -1.29 11.55 -33.86
N VAL A 141 -2.26 11.45 -32.95
CA VAL A 141 -2.07 11.68 -31.51
C VAL A 141 -0.97 10.75 -30.95
N ARG A 142 -1.06 9.44 -31.22
CA ARG A 142 -0.06 8.45 -30.77
C ARG A 142 1.34 8.67 -31.35
N SER A 143 1.43 9.26 -32.54
CA SER A 143 2.71 9.47 -33.21
C SER A 143 3.51 10.67 -32.67
N GLY A 144 2.94 11.45 -31.73
CA GLY A 144 3.55 12.66 -31.19
C GLY A 144 3.60 13.84 -32.17
N ARG A 145 2.97 13.70 -33.36
CA ARG A 145 2.96 14.76 -34.39
C ARG A 145 2.21 16.02 -33.97
N LEU A 146 1.38 15.92 -32.94
CA LEU A 146 0.52 17.00 -32.44
C LEU A 146 0.99 17.56 -31.10
N ASP A 147 2.17 17.14 -30.59
CA ASP A 147 2.69 17.55 -29.28
C ASP A 147 2.92 19.06 -29.15
N GLY A 148 3.03 19.78 -30.27
CA GLY A 148 3.16 21.24 -30.33
C GLY A 148 1.83 22.01 -30.32
N LEU A 149 0.68 21.32 -30.30
CA LEU A 149 -0.65 21.93 -30.27
C LEU A 149 -1.23 21.86 -28.87
N SER A 150 -1.78 22.98 -28.39
CA SER A 150 -2.51 23.05 -27.13
C SER A 150 -4.01 23.24 -27.38
N VAL A 151 -4.82 22.60 -26.55
CA VAL A 151 -6.27 22.79 -26.50
C VAL A 151 -6.65 23.16 -25.08
N GLU A 152 -7.39 24.25 -24.92
CA GLU A 152 -7.98 24.59 -23.63
C GLU A 152 -9.32 23.86 -23.48
N ILE A 153 -9.46 23.11 -22.39
CA ILE A 153 -10.66 22.36 -22.07
C ILE A 153 -11.18 22.87 -20.74
N GLN A 154 -12.46 23.18 -20.66
CA GLN A 154 -13.13 23.43 -19.39
C GLN A 154 -13.52 22.07 -18.80
N VAL A 155 -12.83 21.69 -17.73
CA VAL A 155 -13.16 20.50 -16.95
C VAL A 155 -14.08 20.94 -15.82
N GLU A 156 -15.30 20.38 -15.73
CA GLU A 156 -16.14 20.56 -14.54
C GLU A 156 -15.46 19.93 -13.32
N GLU A 157 -15.48 20.64 -12.19
CA GLU A 157 -14.65 20.40 -11.01
C GLU A 157 -14.63 18.96 -10.47
N GLU A 158 -13.51 18.67 -9.81
CA GLU A 158 -13.05 17.38 -9.27
C GLU A 158 -14.15 16.53 -8.62
N VAL A 159 -14.16 15.24 -8.98
CA VAL A 159 -14.82 14.21 -8.17
C VAL A 159 -14.16 14.22 -6.79
N SER A 160 -14.85 14.82 -5.81
CA SER A 160 -14.40 14.81 -4.42
C SER A 160 -14.27 13.36 -3.97
N LEU A 161 -13.03 12.87 -3.83
CA LEU A 161 -12.81 11.54 -3.30
C LEU A 161 -13.32 11.54 -1.84
N PRO A 162 -14.18 10.57 -1.45
CA PRO A 162 -15.01 10.64 -0.23
C PRO A 162 -14.23 10.71 1.10
N PHE A 163 -12.90 10.71 1.08
CA PHE A 163 -12.04 10.75 2.27
C PHE A 163 -11.11 11.97 2.36
N MET A 164 -10.97 12.78 1.31
CA MET A 164 -9.98 13.87 1.33
C MET A 164 -10.43 15.09 2.15
N GLY A 165 -11.75 15.24 2.40
CA GLY A 165 -12.32 16.37 3.14
C GLY A 165 -12.44 16.20 4.66
N VAL A 166 -12.10 15.04 5.24
CA VAL A 166 -12.37 14.75 6.68
C VAL A 166 -11.13 14.90 7.58
N LEU A 167 -9.94 15.08 7.02
CA LEU A 167 -8.69 15.12 7.80
C LEU A 167 -7.98 16.49 7.81
N GLY A 168 -8.58 17.52 7.20
CA GLY A 168 -8.12 18.91 7.27
C GLY A 168 -9.02 19.75 8.17
N GLY A 169 -8.89 19.58 9.48
CA GLY A 169 -9.58 20.36 10.51
C GLY A 169 -8.79 20.34 11.80
#